data_AF-A0A286U2L2-F1
#
_entry.id   AF-A0A286U2L2-F1
#
_cell.length_a   1.000
_cell.length_b   1.000
_cell.length_c   1.000
_cell.angle_alpha   90.00
_cell.angle_beta   90.00
_cell.angle_gamma   90.00
#
_symmetry.space_group_name_H-M   'P 1'
#
loop_
_entity.id
_entity.type
_entity.pdbx_description
1 polymer ?
#
loop_
_entity_poly.entity_id
_entity_poly.type
_entity_poly.pdbx_seq_one_letter_code
_entity_poly.pdbx_strand_id
1 'polypeptide(L)'
;MLDDDTIRNYLSRYKEGKLELLLKDSHKGYGGKLSKSEIVQLDDHLNNNTYGRTQDIVFHVSKHFKVKYSISGMRDFLHRIGYAYKKPKLTPP
;
A
#
# COMPACT_ATOMS: atom_id res chain seq x y z
N MET A 1 -1.75 -8.88 26.82
CA MET A 1 -2.05 -9.30 25.44
C MET A 1 -2.38 -8.02 24.69
N LEU A 2 -1.58 -7.66 23.68
CA LEU A 2 -1.89 -6.48 22.88
C LEU A 2 -2.75 -6.99 21.73
N ASP A 3 -4.07 -6.88 21.86
CA ASP A 3 -5.05 -7.40 20.92
C ASP A 3 -4.69 -6.98 19.48
N ASP A 4 -4.49 -7.98 18.61
CA ASP A 4 -4.17 -7.80 17.18
C ASP A 4 -5.22 -6.92 16.47
N ASP A 5 -6.46 -6.92 16.96
CA ASP A 5 -7.55 -6.03 16.51
C ASP A 5 -7.27 -4.54 16.76
N THR A 6 -6.60 -4.19 17.86
CA THR A 6 -6.26 -2.79 18.16
C THR A 6 -5.17 -2.28 17.22
N ILE A 7 -4.18 -3.11 16.91
CA ILE A 7 -3.14 -2.76 15.93
C ILE A 7 -3.76 -2.62 14.54
N ARG A 8 -4.63 -3.55 14.15
CA ARG A 8 -5.26 -3.56 12.82
C ARG A 8 -6.20 -2.37 12.63
N ASN A 9 -7.02 -2.04 13.64
CA ASN A 9 -7.89 -0.86 13.61
C ASN A 9 -7.10 0.45 13.66
N TYR A 10 -6.01 0.53 14.43
CA TYR A 10 -5.12 1.69 14.44
C TYR A 10 -4.42 1.87 13.09
N LEU A 11 -3.94 0.78 12.48
CA LEU A 11 -3.30 0.80 11.17
C LEU A 11 -4.31 1.17 10.07
N SER A 12 -5.52 0.63 10.13
CA SER A 12 -6.62 0.93 9.20
C SER A 12 -7.00 2.41 9.25
N ARG A 13 -7.26 2.98 10.43
CA ARG A 13 -7.57 4.42 10.57
C ARG A 13 -6.43 5.32 10.10
N TYR A 14 -5.18 4.96 10.43
CA TYR A 14 -4.00 5.70 9.99
C TYR A 14 -3.83 5.66 8.46
N LYS A 15 -4.16 4.52 7.86
CA LYS A 15 -4.06 4.25 6.42
C LYS A 15 -5.18 4.93 5.64
N GLU A 16 -6.41 4.90 6.15
CA GLU A 16 -7.58 5.56 5.57
C GLU A 16 -7.36 7.08 5.49
N GLY A 17 -6.92 7.70 6.59
CA GLY A 17 -6.57 9.12 6.59
C GLY A 17 -5.41 9.48 5.65
N LYS A 18 -4.41 8.60 5.51
CA LYS A 18 -3.30 8.79 4.55
C LYS A 18 -3.75 8.67 3.09
N LEU A 19 -4.60 7.69 2.81
CA LEU A 19 -5.16 7.49 1.48
C LEU A 19 -5.99 8.71 1.07
N GLU A 20 -6.87 9.20 1.95
CA GLU A 20 -7.64 10.42 1.72
C GLU A 20 -6.75 11.65 1.46
N LEU A 21 -5.70 11.83 2.28
CA LEU A 21 -4.72 12.90 2.07
C LEU A 21 -4.03 12.76 0.71
N LEU A 22 -3.64 11.55 0.31
CA LEU A 22 -3.01 11.30 -0.99
C LEU A 22 -3.94 11.57 -2.17
N LEU A 23 -5.22 11.19 -2.04
CA LEU A 23 -6.26 11.47 -3.02
C LEU A 23 -6.56 12.97 -3.13
N LYS A 24 -6.47 13.73 -2.02
CA LYS A 24 -6.59 15.20 -2.02
C LYS A 24 -5.35 15.87 -2.64
N ASP A 25 -4.15 15.40 -2.27
CA ASP A 25 -2.86 15.95 -2.68
C ASP A 25 -2.53 15.70 -4.16
N SER A 26 -3.14 14.67 -4.77
CA SER A 26 -2.95 14.38 -6.20
C SER A 26 -3.40 15.49 -7.16
N HIS A 27 -4.17 16.49 -6.70
CA HIS A 27 -4.46 17.69 -7.49
C HIS A 27 -3.26 18.65 -7.63
N LYS A 28 -2.22 18.50 -6.80
CA LYS A 28 -0.98 19.30 -6.85
C LYS A 28 0.25 18.38 -6.96
N GLY A 29 0.45 17.80 -8.15
CA GLY A 29 1.76 17.27 -8.52
C GLY A 29 2.15 15.92 -7.94
N TYR A 30 1.21 14.98 -7.83
CA TYR A 30 1.60 13.60 -7.56
C TYR A 30 2.29 13.00 -8.78
N GLY A 31 3.62 12.94 -8.75
CA GLY A 31 4.46 12.22 -9.73
C GLY A 31 4.40 10.70 -9.60
N GLY A 32 3.37 10.14 -8.97
CA GLY A 32 3.13 8.70 -8.99
C GLY A 32 2.32 8.33 -10.23
N LYS A 33 2.67 7.20 -10.82
CA LYS A 33 2.15 6.75 -12.10
C LYS A 33 0.71 6.21 -12.05
N LEU A 34 0.12 6.11 -10.85
CA LEU A 34 -1.23 5.59 -10.62
C LEU A 34 -2.20 6.74 -10.33
N SER A 35 -3.37 6.66 -10.97
CA SER A 35 -4.52 7.52 -10.74
C SER A 35 -5.21 7.17 -9.43
N LYS A 36 -5.99 8.11 -8.89
CA LYS A 36 -6.81 7.93 -7.67
C LYS A 36 -7.58 6.60 -7.65
N SER A 37 -8.29 6.29 -8.73
CA SER A 37 -9.08 5.08 -8.87
C SER A 37 -8.24 3.80 -8.88
N GLU A 38 -7.02 3.87 -9.41
CA GLU A 38 -6.08 2.75 -9.45
C GLU A 38 -5.45 2.51 -8.08
N ILE A 39 -5.19 3.59 -7.33
CA ILE A 39 -4.69 3.51 -5.95
C ILE A 39 -5.74 2.86 -5.05
N VAL A 40 -7.02 3.24 -5.17
CA VAL A 40 -8.12 2.62 -4.39
C VAL A 40 -8.27 1.13 -4.74
N GLN A 41 -8.23 0.77 -6.02
CA GLN A 41 -8.28 -0.63 -6.45
C GLN A 41 -7.09 -1.44 -5.94
N LEU A 42 -5.88 -0.87 -5.99
CA LEU A 42 -4.70 -1.50 -5.45
C LEU A 42 -4.76 -1.63 -3.93
N ASP A 43 -5.32 -0.63 -3.24
CA ASP A 43 -5.49 -0.68 -1.79
C ASP A 43 -6.43 -1.80 -1.36
N ASP A 44 -7.59 -1.91 -2.01
CA ASP A 44 -8.55 -2.99 -1.78
C ASP A 44 -7.93 -4.36 -2.06
N HIS A 45 -7.21 -4.47 -3.18
CA HIS A 45 -6.52 -5.70 -3.55
C HIS A 45 -5.45 -6.10 -2.53
N LEU A 46 -4.65 -5.15 -2.04
CA LEU A 46 -3.63 -5.38 -1.00
C LEU A 46 -4.24 -5.63 0.39
N ASN A 47 -5.46 -5.17 0.64
CA ASN A 47 -6.21 -5.48 1.85
C ASN A 47 -6.73 -6.93 1.84
N ASN A 48 -7.13 -7.43 0.67
CA ASN A 48 -7.60 -8.81 0.49
C ASN A 48 -6.49 -9.82 0.20
N ASN A 49 -5.34 -9.37 -0.33
CA ASN A 49 -4.23 -10.23 -0.75
C ASN A 49 -2.93 -9.81 -0.06
N THR A 50 -2.33 -10.75 0.68
CA THR A 50 -1.03 -10.53 1.32
C THR A 50 0.10 -10.92 0.37
N TYR A 51 1.02 -10.00 0.12
CA TYR A 51 2.20 -10.23 -0.73
C TYR A 51 3.48 -10.43 0.09
N GLY A 52 4.14 -11.56 -0.13
CA GLY A 52 5.43 -11.88 0.50
C GLY A 52 6.63 -11.12 -0.06
N ARG A 53 6.50 -10.46 -1.23
CA ARG A 53 7.57 -9.61 -1.81
C ARG A 53 6.98 -8.40 -2.52
N THR A 54 7.69 -7.27 -2.45
CA THR A 54 7.32 -6.05 -3.18
C THR A 54 7.32 -6.25 -4.70
N GLN A 55 8.14 -7.16 -5.22
CA GLN A 55 8.19 -7.46 -6.65
C GLN A 55 6.88 -8.03 -7.19
N ASP A 56 6.16 -8.83 -6.39
CA ASP A 56 4.86 -9.39 -6.79
C ASP A 56 3.80 -8.28 -6.90
N ILE A 57 3.86 -7.28 -6.01
CA ILE A 57 3.01 -6.09 -6.07
C ILE A 57 3.32 -5.27 -7.33
N VAL A 58 4.62 -5.06 -7.63
CA VAL A 58 5.04 -4.38 -8.87
C VAL A 58 4.53 -5.11 -10.11
N PHE A 59 4.61 -6.44 -10.12
CA PHE A 59 4.13 -7.26 -11.23
C PHE A 59 2.61 -7.14 -11.40
N HIS A 60 1.86 -7.22 -10.30
CA HIS A 60 0.41 -7.01 -10.32
C HIS A 60 0.06 -5.62 -10.87
N VAL A 61 0.68 -4.56 -10.35
CA VAL A 61 0.45 -3.18 -10.80
C VAL A 61 0.80 -3.00 -12.27
N SER A 62 1.92 -3.56 -12.73
CA SER A 62 2.31 -3.51 -14.14
C SER A 62 1.36 -4.29 -15.05
N LYS A 63 0.75 -5.37 -14.56
CA LYS A 63 -0.18 -6.19 -15.33
C LYS A 63 -1.58 -5.55 -15.41
N HIS A 64 -2.08 -5.05 -14.29
CA HIS A 64 -3.43 -4.50 -14.14
C HIS A 64 -3.54 -3.04 -14.61
N PHE A 65 -2.59 -2.20 -14.20
CA PHE A 65 -2.61 -0.77 -14.49
C PHE A 65 -1.70 -0.36 -15.66
N LYS A 66 -0.96 -1.32 -16.24
CA LYS A 66 0.06 -1.06 -17.29
C LYS A 66 1.15 -0.06 -16.86
N VAL A 67 1.33 0.09 -15.56
CA VAL A 67 2.27 1.03 -14.94
C VAL A 67 3.51 0.29 -14.42
N LYS A 68 4.68 0.65 -14.91
CA LYS A 68 5.96 0.09 -14.41
C LYS A 68 6.46 0.88 -13.20
N TYR A 69 6.51 0.23 -12.04
CA TYR A 69 7.25 0.72 -10.88
C TYR A 69 8.61 0.04 -10.76
N SER A 70 9.61 0.78 -10.31
CA SER A 70 10.82 0.18 -9.74
C SER A 70 10.49 -0.33 -8.33
N ILE A 71 11.23 -1.34 -7.84
CA ILE A 71 11.03 -1.89 -6.48
C ILE A 71 11.09 -0.78 -5.42
N SER A 72 12.09 0.10 -5.49
CA SER A 72 12.23 1.23 -4.56
C SER A 72 11.04 2.21 -4.64
N GLY A 73 10.56 2.50 -5.85
CA GLY A 73 9.41 3.38 -6.06
C GLY A 73 8.11 2.78 -5.56
N MET A 74 7.92 1.46 -5.72
CA MET A 74 6.78 0.76 -5.13
C MET A 74 6.87 0.74 -3.60
N ARG A 75 8.06 0.55 -3.03
CA ARG A 75 8.25 0.62 -1.58
C ARG A 75 7.91 2.00 -1.02
N ASP A 76 8.36 3.05 -1.71
CA ASP A 76 8.04 4.44 -1.35
C ASP A 76 6.53 4.72 -1.46
N PHE A 77 5.92 4.28 -2.57
CA PHE A 77 4.48 4.35 -2.78
C PHE A 77 3.71 3.68 -1.64
N LEU A 78 4.03 2.42 -1.32
CA LEU A 78 3.42 1.67 -0.22
C LEU A 78 3.58 2.38 1.12
N HIS A 79 4.78 2.86 1.45
CA HIS A 79 5.01 3.67 2.65
C HIS A 79 4.11 4.92 2.72
N ARG A 80 3.92 5.58 1.58
CA ARG A 80 3.12 6.81 1.47
C ARG A 80 1.63 6.52 1.66
N ILE A 81 1.11 5.43 1.10
CA ILE A 81 -0.28 4.97 1.32
C ILE A 81 -0.47 4.17 2.62
N GLY A 82 0.52 4.17 3.52
CA GLY A 82 0.39 3.61 4.87
C GLY A 82 0.76 2.14 5.03
N TYR A 83 1.16 1.46 3.95
CA TYR A 83 1.76 0.13 4.02
C TYR A 83 3.24 0.26 4.40
N ALA A 84 3.50 0.34 5.70
CA ALA A 84 4.84 0.05 6.21
C ALA A 84 5.07 -1.45 6.07
N TYR A 85 6.02 -1.86 5.21
CA TYR A 85 6.44 -3.25 5.11
C TYR A 85 7.16 -3.63 6.41
N LYS A 86 6.40 -3.89 7.48
CA LYS A 86 6.92 -4.55 8.65
C LYS A 86 7.18 -5.97 8.20
N LYS A 87 8.47 -6.36 8.25
CA LYS A 87 8.90 -7.75 8.08
C LYS A 87 7.84 -8.67 8.69
N PRO A 88 7.43 -9.76 8.02
CA PRO A 88 6.62 -10.77 8.68
C PRO A 88 7.32 -11.05 10.01
N LYS A 89 6.62 -10.82 11.12
CA LYS A 89 7.13 -11.27 12.41
C LYS A 89 7.29 -12.77 12.19
N LEU A 90 8.53 -13.22 12.05
CA LEU A 90 8.91 -14.60 12.24
C LEU A 90 8.33 -14.95 13.61
N THR A 91 7.19 -15.62 13.61
CA THR A 91 6.77 -16.42 14.74
C THR A 91 7.92 -17.40 14.97
N PRO A 92 8.62 -17.35 16.11
CA PRO A 92 9.58 -18.41 16.41
C PRO A 92 8.80 -19.74 16.50
N PRO A 93 9.43 -20.87 16.10
CA PRO A 93 8.86 -22.20 16.36
C PRO A 93 8.74 -22.46 17.87
#